data_AF-A0A6F8URN5-F1
#
_entry.id   AF-A0A6F8URN5-F1
#
_cell.length_a   1.000
_cell.length_b   1.000
_cell.length_c   1.000
_cell.angle_alpha   90.00
_cell.angle_beta   90.00
_cell.angle_gamma   90.00
#
_symmetry.space_group_name_H-M   'P 1'
#
loop_
_entity.id
_entity.type
_entity.pdbx_description
1 polymer ?
#
loop_
_entity_poly.entity_id
_entity_poly.type
_entity_poly.pdbx_seq_one_letter_code
_entity_poly.pdbx_strand_id
1 'polypeptide(L)'
;MKLRDITEALSDGDNSTMRLGFRTLVDPHATVEASSPGMLVVALNRLCVALKDDQAEMPAATCGALDLPPGSTYSEGSAAAKREATRLARHLMAAT
;
A
#
# COMPACT_ATOMS: atom_id res chain seq x y z
N MET A 1 7.42 -6.57 -7.87
CA MET A 1 6.97 -7.36 -6.71
C MET A 1 5.74 -8.15 -7.11
N LYS A 2 5.55 -9.35 -6.58
CA LYS A 2 4.35 -10.16 -6.83
C LYS A 2 3.34 -9.99 -5.70
N LEU A 3 2.06 -10.10 -6.04
CA LEU A 3 0.99 -10.12 -5.04
C LEU A 3 1.16 -11.24 -4.01
N ARG A 4 1.77 -12.36 -4.41
CA ARG A 4 2.08 -13.48 -3.50
C ARG A 4 2.98 -13.03 -2.36
N ASP A 5 4.02 -12.23 -2.64
CA ASP A 5 4.96 -11.72 -1.65
C ASP A 5 4.23 -10.91 -0.55
N ILE A 6 3.25 -10.10 -0.95
CA ILE A 6 2.41 -9.32 -0.02
C ILE A 6 1.53 -10.24 0.84
N THR A 7 0.99 -11.29 0.23
CA THR A 7 0.10 -12.24 0.92
C THR A 7 0.85 -13.09 1.94
N GLU A 8 2.06 -13.52 1.60
CA GLU A 8 2.98 -14.22 2.51
C GLU A 8 3.38 -13.31 3.67
N ALA A 9 3.81 -12.07 3.39
CA ALA A 9 4.15 -11.10 4.44
C ALA A 9 3.01 -10.81 5.42
N LEU A 10 1.76 -10.72 4.92
CA LEU A 10 0.57 -10.57 5.75
C LEU A 10 0.29 -11.78 6.64
N SER A 11 0.73 -12.97 6.22
CA SER A 11 0.54 -14.22 6.98
C SER A 11 1.63 -14.40 8.03
N ASP A 12 2.87 -14.06 7.66
CA ASP A 12 4.05 -14.23 8.51
C ASP A 12 4.30 -13.05 9.46
N GLY A 13 3.57 -11.95 9.30
CA GLY A 13 3.76 -10.74 10.09
C GLY A 13 5.04 -9.97 9.73
N ASP A 14 5.56 -10.13 8.51
CA ASP A 14 6.74 -9.42 8.02
C ASP A 14 6.40 -7.94 7.70
N ASN A 15 6.58 -7.09 8.71
CA ASN A 15 6.39 -5.65 8.58
C ASN A 15 7.25 -5.02 7.48
N SER A 16 8.45 -5.53 7.21
CA SER A 16 9.33 -4.93 6.19
C SER A 16 8.74 -5.12 4.79
N THR A 17 8.30 -6.34 4.48
CA THR A 17 7.67 -6.65 3.18
C THR A 17 6.27 -6.06 3.09
N MET A 18 5.50 -6.00 4.18
CA MET A 18 4.21 -5.29 4.20
C MET A 18 4.36 -3.81 3.88
N ARG A 19 5.33 -3.12 4.50
CA ARG A 19 5.66 -1.72 4.19
C ARG A 19 6.11 -1.55 2.75
N LEU A 20 6.91 -2.48 2.21
CA LEU A 20 7.27 -2.46 0.79
C LEU A 20 6.06 -2.58 -0.12
N GLY A 21 5.20 -3.58 0.11
CA GLY A 21 3.97 -3.78 -0.64
C GLY A 21 3.03 -2.58 -0.58
N PHE A 22 2.89 -1.94 0.58
CA PHE A 22 2.10 -0.72 0.73
C PHE A 22 2.66 0.41 -0.15
N ARG A 23 3.97 0.68 -0.07
CA ARG A 23 4.63 1.70 -0.89
C ARG A 23 4.43 1.44 -2.38
N THR A 24 4.60 0.19 -2.81
CA THR A 24 4.43 -0.20 -4.22
C THR A 24 2.98 -0.06 -4.69
N LEU A 25 1.99 -0.28 -3.82
CA LEU A 25 0.58 -0.21 -4.20
C LEU A 25 0.01 1.22 -4.22
N VAL A 26 0.63 2.17 -3.51
CA VAL A 26 0.18 3.58 -3.52
C VAL A 26 0.96 4.44 -4.51
N ASP A 27 2.11 3.95 -5.00
CA ASP A 27 2.90 4.61 -6.03
C ASP A 27 2.28 4.35 -7.42
N PRO A 28 1.82 5.40 -8.14
CA PRO A 28 1.22 5.25 -9.46
C PRO A 28 2.20 4.79 -10.55
N HIS A 29 3.50 4.88 -10.30
CA HIS A 29 4.55 4.47 -11.24
C HIS A 29 5.07 3.05 -10.97
N ALA A 30 4.74 2.47 -9.82
CA ALA A 30 5.16 1.13 -9.46
C ALA A 30 4.15 0.08 -9.96
N THR A 31 4.63 -1.14 -10.17
CA THR A 31 3.79 -2.24 -10.66
C THR A 31 3.88 -3.44 -9.73
N VAL A 32 2.72 -4.00 -9.37
CA VAL A 32 2.59 -5.25 -8.64
C VAL A 32 1.98 -6.29 -9.58
N GLU A 33 2.70 -7.39 -9.80
CA GLU A 33 2.21 -8.49 -10.61
C GLU A 33 1.07 -9.20 -9.87
N ALA A 34 -0.13 -9.16 -10.46
CA ALA A 34 -1.32 -9.82 -9.96
C ALA A 34 -2.16 -10.42 -11.09
N SER A 35 -2.89 -11.49 -10.79
CA SER A 35 -3.81 -12.12 -11.76
C SER A 35 -5.01 -11.24 -12.12
N SER A 36 -5.33 -10.24 -11.29
CA SER A 36 -6.32 -9.22 -11.63
C SER A 36 -6.08 -7.93 -10.83
N PRO A 37 -6.45 -6.76 -11.39
CA PRO A 37 -6.32 -5.49 -10.69
C PRO A 37 -7.20 -5.40 -9.43
N GLY A 38 -8.35 -6.10 -9.41
CA GLY A 38 -9.19 -6.17 -8.21
C GLY A 38 -8.46 -6.77 -6.99
N MET A 39 -7.54 -7.70 -7.22
CA MET A 39 -6.74 -8.28 -6.13
C MET A 39 -5.72 -7.29 -5.54
N LEU A 40 -5.26 -6.30 -6.33
CA LEU A 40 -4.38 -5.24 -5.83
C LEU A 40 -5.12 -4.34 -4.83
N VAL A 41 -6.40 -4.03 -5.11
CA VAL A 41 -7.27 -3.27 -4.19
C VAL A 41 -7.49 -4.04 -2.89
N VAL A 42 -7.75 -5.35 -2.97
CA VAL A 42 -7.91 -6.20 -1.79
C VAL A 42 -6.61 -6.24 -0.97
N ALA A 43 -5.45 -6.39 -1.62
CA ALA A 43 -4.16 -6.39 -0.93
C ALA A 43 -3.87 -5.06 -0.25
N LEU A 44 -4.13 -3.92 -0.91
CA LEU A 44 -3.97 -2.60 -0.31
C LEU A 44 -4.84 -2.45 0.95
N ASN A 45 -6.10 -2.88 0.88
CA ASN A 45 -7.01 -2.85 2.04
C ASN A 45 -6.50 -3.70 3.20
N ARG A 46 -5.97 -4.91 2.93
CA ARG A 46 -5.40 -5.78 3.96
C ARG A 46 -4.16 -5.16 4.59
N LEU A 47 -3.27 -4.57 3.79
CA LEU A 47 -2.11 -3.84 4.28
C LEU A 47 -2.52 -2.65 5.16
N CYS A 48 -3.53 -1.89 4.77
CA CYS A 48 -4.05 -0.78 5.58
C CYS A 48 -4.65 -1.23 6.93
N VAL A 49 -5.04 -2.51 7.07
CA VAL A 49 -5.48 -3.09 8.34
C VAL A 49 -4.27 -3.54 9.16
N ALA A 50 -3.30 -4.20 8.53
CA ALA A 50 -2.09 -4.68 9.20
C ALA A 50 -1.20 -3.53 9.72
N LEU A 51 -1.07 -2.45 8.93
CA LEU A 51 -0.21 -1.31 9.23
C LEU A 51 -0.92 -0.20 10.03
N LYS A 52 -2.15 -0.43 10.49
CA LYS A 52 -2.97 0.61 11.14
C LYS A 52 -2.33 1.21 12.40
N ASP A 53 -1.48 0.45 13.09
CA ASP A 53 -0.80 0.84 14.33
C ASP A 53 0.72 1.02 14.11
N ASP A 54 1.20 0.92 12.87
CA ASP A 54 2.62 0.99 12.54
C ASP A 54 3.14 2.44 12.57
N GLN A 55 3.94 2.75 13.58
CA GLN A 55 4.50 4.08 13.81
C GLN A 55 5.81 4.35 13.06
N ALA A 56 6.29 3.42 12.22
CA ALA A 56 7.46 3.70 11.40
C ALA A 56 7.13 4.81 10.37
N GLU A 57 8.09 5.70 10.15
CA GLU A 57 7.98 6.76 9.16
C GLU A 57 7.99 6.18 7.73
N MET A 58 7.15 6.77 6.88
CA MET A 58 7.14 6.46 5.45
C MET A 58 8.22 7.28 4.72
N PRO A 59 8.77 6.74 3.62
CA PRO A 59 9.59 7.55 2.71
C PRO A 59 8.81 8.74 2.16
N ALA A 60 9.50 9.86 1.94
CA ALA A 60 8.88 11.10 1.44
C ALA A 60 8.09 10.92 0.13
N ALA A 61 8.56 10.04 -0.77
CA ALA A 61 7.84 9.73 -2.01
C ALA A 61 6.47 9.07 -1.74
N THR A 62 6.38 8.20 -0.73
CA THR A 62 5.13 7.56 -0.32
C THR A 62 4.20 8.55 0.36
N CYS A 63 4.73 9.45 1.19
CA CYS A 63 3.95 10.58 1.73
C CYS A 63 3.36 11.43 0.59
N GLY A 64 4.17 11.79 -0.41
CA GLY A 64 3.73 12.57 -1.57
C GLY A 64 2.66 11.85 -2.40
N ALA A 65 2.78 10.53 -2.58
CA ALA A 65 1.78 9.74 -3.29
C ALA A 65 0.40 9.72 -2.61
N LEU A 66 0.33 10.03 -1.30
CA LEU A 66 -0.87 10.05 -0.47
C LEU A 66 -1.26 11.46 -0.02
N ASP A 67 -0.64 12.50 -0.57
CA ASP A 67 -0.84 13.90 -0.18
C ASP A 67 -0.68 14.14 1.33
N LEU A 68 0.29 13.45 1.95
CA LEU A 68 0.64 13.55 3.37
C LEU A 68 1.93 14.35 3.57
N PRO A 69 2.11 15.00 4.74
CA PRO A 69 3.35 15.67 5.07
C PRO A 69 4.53 14.68 5.15
N PRO A 70 5.76 15.11 4.82
CA PRO A 70 6.97 14.33 5.08
C PRO A 70 7.09 13.96 6.56
N GLY A 71 7.57 12.76 6.86
CA GLY A 71 7.64 12.23 8.23
C GLY A 71 6.38 11.53 8.71
N SER A 72 5.30 11.51 7.91
CA SER A 72 4.10 10.74 8.25
C SER A 72 4.37 9.24 8.39
N THR A 73 3.62 8.59 9.28
CA THR A 73 3.78 7.17 9.61
C THR A 73 2.98 6.24 8.69
N TYR A 74 3.29 4.94 8.69
CA TYR A 74 2.47 3.93 7.98
C TYR A 74 1.04 3.82 8.53
N SER A 75 0.82 4.13 9.81
CA SER A 75 -0.51 4.27 10.41
C SER A 75 -1.30 5.40 9.74
N GLU A 76 -0.71 6.59 9.62
CA GLU A 76 -1.32 7.75 8.94
C GLU A 76 -1.52 7.48 7.45
N GLY A 77 -0.52 6.86 6.80
CA GLY A 77 -0.61 6.41 5.41
C GLY A 77 -1.75 5.44 5.17
N SER A 78 -1.94 4.47 6.05
CA SER A 78 -3.05 3.51 5.99
C SER A 78 -4.41 4.19 6.11
N ALA A 79 -4.52 5.20 6.96
CA ALA A 79 -5.74 5.99 7.10
C ALA A 79 -5.99 6.84 5.84
N ALA A 80 -4.95 7.48 5.28
CA ALA A 80 -5.06 8.26 4.05
C ALA A 80 -5.44 7.39 2.85
N ALA A 81 -4.80 6.24 2.67
CA ALA A 81 -5.11 5.30 1.60
C ALA A 81 -6.56 4.80 1.65
N LYS A 82 -7.11 4.58 2.86
CA LYS A 82 -8.54 4.27 3.04
C LYS A 82 -9.46 5.42 2.64
N ARG A 83 -9.13 6.67 3.00
CA ARG A 83 -9.91 7.86 2.59
C ARG A 83 -9.89 8.03 1.07
N GLU A 84 -8.77 7.70 0.45
CA GLU A 84 -8.56 7.85 -0.99
C GLU A 84 -8.80 6.57 -1.79
N ALA A 85 -9.48 5.58 -1.21
CA ALA A 85 -9.64 4.25 -1.82
C ALA A 85 -10.20 4.32 -3.25
N THR A 86 -11.10 5.24 -3.56
CA THR A 86 -11.64 5.45 -4.91
C THR A 86 -10.61 5.98 -5.90
N ARG A 87 -9.68 6.85 -5.46
CA ARG A 87 -8.56 7.33 -6.29
C ARG A 87 -7.57 6.19 -6.52
N LEU A 88 -7.23 5.47 -5.44
CA LEU A 88 -6.26 4.39 -5.48
C LEU A 88 -6.74 3.20 -6.33
N ALA A 89 -8.00 2.79 -6.15
CA ALA A 89 -8.60 1.73 -6.96
C ALA A 89 -8.62 2.06 -8.45
N ARG A 90 -8.88 3.32 -8.82
CA ARG A 90 -8.87 3.75 -10.23
C ARG A 90 -7.50 3.59 -10.88
N HIS A 91 -6.41 3.97 -10.21
CA HIS A 91 -5.08 3.78 -10.81
C HIS A 91 -4.67 2.31 -10.81
N LEU A 92 -5.00 1.53 -9.76
CA LEU A 92 -4.70 0.11 -9.72
C LEU A 92 -5.42 -0.66 -10.84
N MET A 93 -6.62 -0.22 -11.21
CA MET A 93 -7.36 -0.76 -12.35
C MET A 93 -6.84 -0.29 -13.71
N ALA A 94 -6.15 0.84 -13.78
CA ALA A 94 -5.57 1.37 -15.02
C ALA A 94 -4.15 0.84 -15.31
N ALA A 95 -3.51 0.18 -14.34
CA ALA A 95 -2.13 -0.30 -14.41
C ALA A 95 -1.97 -1.69 -15.06
N THR A 96 -2.97 -2.17 -15.80
CA THR A 96 -2.98 -3.49 -16.47
C THR A 96 -3.08 -3.40 -17.98
#